data_AF-A0A1E7DPD3-F1
#
_entry.id   AF-A0A1E7DPD3-F1
#
_cell.length_a   1.000
_cell.length_b   1.000
_cell.length_c   1.000
_cell.angle_alpha   90.00
_cell.angle_beta   90.00
_cell.angle_gamma   90.00
#
_symmetry.space_group_name_H-M   'P 1'
#
loop_
_entity.id
_entity.type
_entity.pdbx_description
1 polymer ?
#
loop_
_entity_poly.entity_id
_entity_poly.type
_entity_poly.pdbx_seq_one_letter_code
_entity_poly.pdbx_strand_id
1 'polypeptide(L)'
;MQFEQLAEQYTPMIHRIMKKLHIYKNKEDFVQVGMIALWEAHERFDEAKGAFPPYAYSYIQGRMKHALTKEASFSDETVLTGEPVLFEGADPGPSPDEITLIRLCGDRLTGRAKEWYDLAIIKGLTNPDIARKLGVTPAAVRKWQIAAQAALKNQFGGDR
;
A
#
# COMPACT_ATOMS: atom_id res chain seq x y z
N MET A 1 -17.47 -15.76 -18.10
CA MET A 1 -16.26 -16.40 -17.56
C MET A 1 -16.48 -16.54 -16.06
N GLN A 2 -16.31 -17.73 -15.51
CA GLN A 2 -16.61 -18.02 -14.10
C GLN A 2 -15.67 -17.19 -13.21
N PHE A 3 -16.21 -16.49 -12.21
CA PHE A 3 -15.45 -15.74 -11.22
C PHE A 3 -14.32 -16.57 -10.59
N GLU A 4 -14.48 -17.89 -10.53
CA GLU A 4 -13.48 -18.86 -10.08
C GLU A 4 -12.12 -18.72 -10.80
N GLN A 5 -12.10 -18.53 -12.11
CA GLN A 5 -10.85 -18.36 -12.88
C GLN A 5 -10.15 -17.02 -12.55
N LEU A 6 -10.95 -15.98 -12.32
CA LEU A 6 -10.45 -14.67 -11.88
C LEU A 6 -9.92 -14.76 -10.44
N ALA A 7 -10.62 -15.48 -9.57
CA ALA A 7 -10.22 -15.70 -8.19
C ALA A 7 -8.86 -16.43 -8.12
N GLU A 8 -8.67 -17.50 -8.89
CA GLU A 8 -7.38 -18.20 -8.97
C GLU A 8 -6.25 -17.28 -9.43
N GLN A 9 -6.48 -16.50 -10.49
CA GLN A 9 -5.47 -15.59 -11.04
C GLN A 9 -5.05 -14.49 -10.05
N TYR A 10 -5.98 -13.99 -9.23
CA TYR A 10 -5.74 -12.86 -8.32
C TYR A 10 -5.51 -13.29 -6.87
N THR A 11 -5.61 -14.57 -6.53
CA THR A 11 -5.25 -15.11 -5.21
C THR A 11 -3.84 -14.72 -4.76
N PRO A 12 -2.79 -14.75 -5.62
CA PRO A 12 -1.46 -14.27 -5.25
C PRO A 12 -1.44 -12.78 -4.85
N MET A 13 -2.31 -11.96 -5.44
CA MET A 13 -2.44 -10.54 -5.10
C MET A 13 -3.01 -10.36 -3.70
N ILE A 14 -4.04 -11.14 -3.33
CA ILE A 14 -4.63 -11.17 -1.99
C ILE A 14 -3.56 -11.53 -0.95
N HIS A 15 -2.81 -12.61 -1.17
CA HIS A 15 -1.73 -13.01 -0.26
C HIS A 15 -0.61 -11.97 -0.15
N ARG A 16 -0.25 -11.31 -1.26
CA ARG A 16 0.73 -10.22 -1.25
C ARG A 16 0.26 -9.03 -0.43
N ILE A 17 -1.01 -8.65 -0.54
CA ILE A 17 -1.60 -7.57 0.26
C ILE A 17 -1.64 -7.97 1.74
N MET A 18 -2.04 -9.20 2.07
CA MET A 18 -2.02 -9.72 3.43
C MET A 18 -0.61 -9.65 4.04
N LYS A 19 0.40 -10.10 3.31
CA LYS A 19 1.81 -10.01 3.74
C LYS A 19 2.22 -8.55 3.98
N LYS A 20 1.87 -7.63 3.07
CA LYS A 20 2.17 -6.20 3.19
C LYS A 20 1.45 -5.52 4.36
N LEU A 21 0.27 -6.01 4.74
CA LEU A 21 -0.51 -5.50 5.87
C LEU A 21 -0.17 -6.23 7.18
N HIS A 22 0.83 -7.11 7.20
CA HIS A 22 1.22 -7.89 8.38
C HIS A 22 0.07 -8.73 8.96
N ILE A 23 -0.79 -9.27 8.09
CA ILE A 23 -1.89 -10.16 8.48
C ILE A 23 -1.34 -11.58 8.64
N TYR A 24 -1.15 -12.00 9.89
CA TYR A 24 -0.66 -13.35 10.23
C TYR A 24 -1.63 -14.20 11.05
N LYS A 25 -2.66 -13.58 11.63
CA LYS A 25 -3.78 -14.24 12.31
C LYS A 25 -5.00 -14.24 11.39
N ASN A 26 -5.93 -15.18 11.62
CA ASN A 26 -7.20 -15.28 10.89
C ASN A 26 -7.01 -15.23 9.36
N LYS A 27 -5.95 -15.90 8.88
CA LYS A 27 -5.52 -15.82 7.48
C LYS A 27 -6.64 -16.26 6.53
N GLU A 28 -7.37 -17.31 6.88
CA GLU A 28 -8.48 -17.81 6.07
C GLU A 28 -9.60 -16.76 5.95
N ASP A 29 -9.94 -16.08 7.04
CA ASP A 29 -10.93 -15.00 7.03
C ASP A 29 -10.47 -13.83 6.17
N PHE A 30 -9.19 -13.45 6.26
CA PHE A 30 -8.66 -12.37 5.42
C PHE A 30 -8.52 -12.75 3.95
N VAL A 31 -8.27 -14.03 3.64
CA VAL A 31 -8.38 -14.54 2.27
C VAL A 31 -9.83 -14.37 1.78
N GLN A 32 -10.83 -14.74 2.58
CA GLN A 32 -12.24 -14.54 2.23
C GLN A 32 -12.58 -13.06 2.04
N VAL A 33 -12.13 -12.17 2.94
CA VAL A 33 -12.30 -10.71 2.79
C VAL A 33 -11.68 -10.22 1.48
N GLY A 34 -10.50 -10.74 1.13
CA GLY A 34 -9.84 -10.43 -0.13
C GLY A 34 -10.61 -10.91 -1.35
N MET A 35 -11.16 -12.12 -1.30
CA MET A 35 -11.97 -12.71 -2.37
C MET A 35 -13.29 -11.95 -2.58
N ILE A 36 -13.99 -11.60 -1.50
CA ILE A 36 -15.20 -10.78 -1.56
C ILE A 36 -14.88 -9.40 -2.14
N ALA A 37 -13.76 -8.79 -1.70
CA ALA A 37 -13.34 -7.50 -2.23
C ALA A 37 -12.96 -7.56 -3.72
N LEU A 38 -12.35 -8.66 -4.18
CA LEU A 38 -12.05 -8.90 -5.59
C LEU A 38 -13.34 -9.02 -6.41
N TRP A 39 -14.33 -9.78 -5.93
CA TRP A 39 -15.64 -9.92 -6.58
C TRP A 39 -16.34 -8.57 -6.73
N GLU A 40 -16.44 -7.80 -5.64
CA GLU A 40 -17.05 -6.48 -5.69
C GLU A 40 -16.27 -5.50 -6.58
N ALA A 41 -14.94 -5.60 -6.61
CA ALA A 41 -14.13 -4.81 -7.52
C ALA A 41 -14.47 -5.17 -8.97
N HIS A 42 -14.62 -6.46 -9.30
CA HIS A 42 -15.00 -6.90 -10.62
C HIS A 42 -16.37 -6.34 -11.06
N GLU A 43 -17.39 -6.43 -10.19
CA GLU A 43 -18.75 -5.94 -10.46
C GLU A 43 -18.81 -4.41 -10.65
N ARG A 44 -17.97 -3.67 -9.93
CA ARG A 44 -17.98 -2.18 -9.92
C ARG A 44 -16.96 -1.57 -10.87
N PHE A 45 -16.15 -2.40 -11.52
CA PHE A 45 -15.10 -1.93 -12.40
C PHE A 45 -15.69 -1.30 -13.65
N ASP A 46 -15.07 -0.20 -14.06
CA ASP A 46 -15.45 0.57 -15.24
C ASP A 46 -14.20 0.71 -16.11
N GLU A 47 -14.22 0.04 -17.26
CA GLU A 47 -13.10 -0.02 -18.20
C GLU A 47 -12.67 1.37 -18.68
N ALA A 48 -13.58 2.35 -18.70
CA ALA A 48 -13.25 3.73 -19.08
C ALA A 48 -12.32 4.43 -18.07
N LYS A 49 -12.20 3.89 -16.84
CA LYS A 49 -11.39 4.48 -15.76
C LYS A 49 -9.98 3.91 -15.64
N GLY A 50 -9.60 2.95 -16.50
CA GLY A 50 -8.26 2.40 -16.59
C GLY A 50 -8.21 0.88 -16.52
N ALA A 51 -7.06 0.32 -16.13
CA ALA A 51 -6.86 -1.13 -16.06
C ALA A 51 -7.40 -1.73 -14.74
N PHE A 52 -7.95 -2.95 -14.82
CA PHE A 52 -8.52 -3.67 -13.67
C PHE A 52 -7.51 -4.00 -12.55
N PRO A 53 -6.28 -4.52 -12.82
CA PRO A 53 -5.40 -4.96 -11.74
C PRO A 53 -4.99 -3.88 -10.72
N PRO A 54 -4.61 -2.66 -11.12
CA PRO A 54 -4.33 -1.56 -10.18
C PRO A 54 -5.55 -1.13 -9.35
N TYR A 55 -6.74 -1.16 -9.97
CA TYR A 55 -8.00 -0.86 -9.30
C TYR A 55 -8.35 -1.93 -8.27
N ALA A 56 -8.32 -3.21 -8.66
CA ALA A 56 -8.57 -4.36 -7.79
C ALA A 56 -7.60 -4.39 -6.60
N TYR A 57 -6.29 -4.17 -6.83
CA TYR A 57 -5.31 -4.09 -5.75
C TYR A 57 -5.67 -3.04 -4.70
N SER A 58 -6.02 -1.83 -5.15
CA SER A 58 -6.36 -0.71 -4.28
C SER A 58 -7.66 -0.96 -3.50
N TYR A 59 -8.65 -1.55 -4.17
CA TYR A 59 -9.94 -1.91 -3.56
C TYR A 59 -9.79 -2.99 -2.48
N ILE A 60 -9.09 -4.07 -2.80
CA ILE A 60 -8.80 -5.19 -1.88
C ILE A 60 -7.99 -4.69 -0.68
N GLN A 61 -6.95 -3.89 -0.90
CA GLN A 61 -6.14 -3.34 0.18
C GLN A 61 -6.96 -2.44 1.11
N GLY A 62 -7.86 -1.61 0.56
CA GLY A 62 -8.76 -0.76 1.35
C GLY A 62 -9.70 -1.59 2.24
N ARG A 63 -10.27 -2.66 1.67
CA ARG A 63 -11.18 -3.57 2.37
C ARG A 63 -10.50 -4.36 3.48
N MET A 64 -9.31 -4.88 3.24
CA MET A 64 -8.52 -5.57 4.27
C MET A 64 -8.12 -4.63 5.42
N LYS A 65 -7.78 -3.37 5.12
CA LYS A 65 -7.52 -2.36 6.17
C LYS A 65 -8.76 -2.08 7.01
N HIS A 66 -9.94 -1.95 6.39
CA HIS A 66 -11.21 -1.78 7.13
C HIS A 66 -11.51 -2.99 8.01
N ALA A 67 -11.29 -4.21 7.50
CA ALA A 67 -11.46 -5.43 8.28
C ALA A 67 -10.50 -5.49 9.48
N LEU A 68 -9.23 -5.10 9.30
CA LEU A 68 -8.25 -4.98 10.40
C LEU A 68 -8.67 -3.97 11.46
N THR A 69 -9.13 -2.78 11.07
CA THR A 69 -9.62 -1.77 12.02
C THR A 69 -10.84 -2.27 12.78
N LYS A 70 -11.74 -2.99 12.10
CA LYS A 70 -12.92 -3.60 12.71
C LYS A 70 -12.50 -4.69 13.71
N GLU A 71 -11.65 -5.62 13.31
CA GLU A 71 -11.14 -6.67 14.19
C GLU A 71 -10.42 -6.12 15.42
N ALA A 72 -9.57 -5.08 15.25
CA ALA A 72 -8.95 -4.38 16.37
C ALA A 72 -9.97 -3.78 17.34
N SER A 73 -11.03 -3.14 16.80
CA SER A 73 -12.12 -2.60 17.63
C SER A 73 -12.93 -3.67 18.36
N PHE A 74 -13.09 -4.87 17.78
CA PHE A 74 -13.76 -6.00 18.44
C PHE A 74 -12.85 -6.72 19.44
N SER A 75 -11.52 -6.72 19.25
CA SER A 75 -10.58 -7.23 20.26
C SER A 75 -10.41 -6.27 21.45
N ASP A 76 -10.56 -4.96 21.21
CA ASP A 76 -10.45 -3.90 22.23
C ASP A 76 -11.60 -3.87 23.24
N GLU A 77 -12.75 -4.52 22.97
CA GLU A 77 -13.80 -4.69 23.99
C GLU A 77 -13.36 -5.57 25.17
N THR A 78 -12.17 -6.19 25.09
CA THR A 78 -11.55 -6.93 26.20
C THR A 78 -10.37 -6.23 26.87
N VAL A 79 -9.86 -5.10 26.36
CA VAL A 79 -8.73 -4.39 27.01
C VAL A 79 -8.89 -2.89 26.87
N LEU A 80 -9.45 -2.28 27.92
CA LEU A 80 -9.35 -0.86 28.22
C LEU A 80 -7.89 -0.43 28.44
N THR A 81 -7.10 -0.22 27.37
CA THR A 81 -5.90 0.63 27.43
C THR A 81 -5.48 1.04 26.01
N GLY A 82 -5.60 2.33 25.72
CA GLY A 82 -5.32 2.92 24.41
C GLY A 82 -3.84 2.99 24.05
N GLU A 83 -3.23 1.85 23.71
CA GLU A 83 -1.95 1.80 23.01
C GLU A 83 -2.03 0.87 21.79
N PRO A 84 -1.61 1.31 20.59
CA PRO A 84 -1.65 0.47 19.40
C PRO A 84 -0.66 -0.69 19.55
N VAL A 85 -1.17 -1.92 19.47
CA VAL A 85 -0.36 -3.15 19.46
C VAL A 85 0.57 -3.14 18.23
N LEU A 86 1.85 -2.85 18.44
CA LEU A 86 2.90 -2.93 17.43
C LEU A 86 3.29 -4.40 17.24
N PHE A 87 3.08 -4.94 16.04
CA PHE A 87 3.39 -6.34 15.71
C PHE A 87 4.84 -6.47 15.22
N GLU A 88 5.71 -7.02 16.06
CA GLU A 88 7.11 -7.33 15.71
C GLU A 88 7.22 -8.68 15.01
N GLY A 89 7.32 -8.67 13.68
CA GLY A 89 7.83 -9.77 12.87
C GLY A 89 9.08 -9.31 12.15
N ALA A 90 10.21 -10.00 12.35
CA ALA A 90 11.46 -9.69 11.67
C ALA A 90 11.32 -9.89 10.16
N ASP A 91 11.22 -8.77 9.45
CA ASP A 91 11.25 -8.61 8.01
C ASP A 91 12.60 -9.13 7.47
N PRO A 92 12.66 -10.11 6.54
CA PRO A 92 13.80 -10.17 5.65
C PRO A 92 13.63 -8.94 4.76
N GLY A 93 14.22 -7.83 5.19
CA GLY A 93 14.12 -6.54 4.54
C GLY A 93 14.43 -6.60 3.05
N PRO A 94 14.21 -5.49 2.33
CA PRO A 94 14.40 -5.46 0.88
C PRO A 94 15.74 -6.07 0.48
N SER A 95 15.73 -6.91 -0.55
CA SER A 95 16.95 -7.58 -1.01
C SER A 95 18.02 -6.53 -1.39
N PRO A 96 19.31 -6.87 -1.39
CA PRO A 96 20.36 -5.92 -1.77
C PRO A 96 20.11 -5.25 -3.13
N ASP A 97 19.53 -5.98 -4.07
CA ASP A 97 19.16 -5.49 -5.41
C ASP A 97 18.00 -4.50 -5.35
N GLU A 98 16.99 -4.78 -4.50
CA GLU A 98 15.86 -3.88 -4.25
C GLU A 98 16.31 -2.59 -3.56
N ILE A 99 17.18 -2.67 -2.55
CA ILE A 99 17.76 -1.50 -1.88
C ILE A 99 18.54 -0.65 -2.88
N THR A 100 19.32 -1.29 -3.75
CA THR A 100 20.12 -0.60 -4.78
C THR A 100 19.20 0.11 -5.77
N LEU A 101 18.15 -0.56 -6.25
CA LEU A 101 17.18 0.02 -7.18
C LEU A 101 16.41 1.19 -6.55
N ILE A 102 15.98 1.06 -5.30
CA ILE A 102 15.31 2.13 -4.53
C ILE A 102 16.22 3.36 -4.42
N ARG A 103 17.50 3.17 -4.09
CA ARG A 103 18.45 4.29 -4.01
C ARG A 103 18.68 4.96 -5.37
N LEU A 104 18.87 4.17 -6.43
CA LEU A 104 19.06 4.67 -7.79
C LEU A 104 17.87 5.50 -8.31
N CYS A 105 16.64 5.11 -7.95
CA CYS A 105 15.43 5.89 -8.27
C CYS A 105 15.43 7.27 -7.59
N GLY A 106 15.94 7.34 -6.36
CA GLY A 106 16.01 8.57 -5.58
C GLY A 106 17.02 9.59 -6.12
N ASP A 107 18.11 9.13 -6.72
CA ASP A 107 19.20 10.02 -7.18
C ASP A 107 18.80 10.96 -8.31
N ARG A 108 17.83 10.56 -9.13
CA ARG A 108 17.32 11.33 -10.27
C ARG A 108 16.19 12.29 -9.89
N LEU A 109 15.71 12.23 -8.65
CA LEU A 109 14.76 13.22 -8.11
C LEU A 109 15.53 14.45 -7.62
N THR A 110 14.89 15.61 -7.68
CA THR A 110 15.46 16.86 -7.17
C THR A 110 14.45 17.68 -6.37
N GLY A 111 14.96 18.61 -5.56
CA GLY A 111 14.15 19.52 -4.75
C GLY A 111 13.20 18.80 -3.79
N ARG A 112 11.98 19.32 -3.67
CA ARG A 112 10.97 18.83 -2.72
C ARG A 112 10.49 17.39 -3.02
N ALA A 113 10.58 16.96 -4.27
CA ALA A 113 10.24 15.59 -4.68
C ALA A 113 11.28 14.59 -4.14
N LYS A 114 12.58 14.94 -4.19
CA LYS A 114 13.64 14.15 -3.57
C LYS A 114 13.50 14.11 -2.06
N GLU A 115 13.25 15.27 -1.46
CA GLU A 115 13.05 15.38 -0.01
C GLU A 115 11.87 14.52 0.47
N TRP A 116 10.77 14.48 -0.28
CA TRP A 116 9.67 13.55 -0.01
C TRP A 116 10.11 12.09 -0.15
N TYR A 117 10.85 11.75 -1.21
CA TYR A 117 11.32 10.37 -1.44
C TYR A 117 12.22 9.88 -0.31
N ASP A 118 13.17 10.69 0.12
CA ASP A 118 14.09 10.34 1.22
C ASP A 118 13.35 10.14 2.54
N LEU A 119 12.36 10.99 2.84
CA LEU A 119 11.63 10.90 4.10
C LEU A 119 10.58 9.78 4.06
N ALA A 120 9.84 9.63 2.97
CA ALA A 120 8.74 8.68 2.87
C ALA A 120 9.21 7.26 2.53
N ILE A 121 10.12 7.13 1.56
CA ILE A 121 10.54 5.83 1.01
C ILE A 121 11.76 5.28 1.74
N ILE A 122 12.78 6.11 1.99
CA ILE A 122 14.01 5.64 2.66
C ILE A 122 13.83 5.58 4.18
N LYS A 123 13.19 6.60 4.77
CA LYS A 123 13.01 6.67 6.24
C LYS A 123 11.65 6.18 6.72
N GLY A 124 10.72 5.86 5.82
CA GLY A 124 9.41 5.28 6.18
C GLY A 124 8.42 6.23 6.85
N LEU A 125 8.61 7.56 6.76
CA LEU A 125 7.69 8.51 7.39
C LEU A 125 6.39 8.62 6.59
N THR A 126 5.27 8.80 7.30
CA THR A 126 3.99 9.09 6.65
C THR A 126 3.92 10.56 6.20
N ASN A 127 3.09 10.88 5.19
CA ASN A 127 2.93 12.27 4.74
C ASN A 127 2.55 13.25 5.88
N PRO A 128 1.67 12.89 6.84
CA PRO A 128 1.42 13.70 8.03
C PRO A 128 2.67 13.91 8.92
N ASP A 129 3.50 12.88 9.10
CA ASP A 129 4.71 12.99 9.92
C ASP A 129 5.80 13.83 9.23
N ILE A 130 5.91 13.72 7.91
CA ILE A 130 6.77 14.60 7.09
C ILE A 130 6.30 16.05 7.21
N ALA A 131 4.99 16.27 7.13
CA ALA A 131 4.39 17.60 7.26
C ALA A 131 4.71 18.21 8.63
N ARG A 132 4.52 17.43 9.71
CA ARG A 132 4.86 17.84 11.07
C ARG A 132 6.36 18.11 11.23
N LYS A 133 7.21 17.25 10.68
CA LYS A 133 8.68 17.34 10.77
C LYS A 133 9.23 18.56 10.05
N LEU A 134 8.65 18.94 8.92
CA LEU A 134 9.11 20.06 8.09
C LEU A 134 8.31 21.35 8.33
N GLY A 135 7.35 21.35 9.26
CA GLY A 135 6.50 22.51 9.55
C GLY A 135 5.63 22.95 8.36
N VAL A 136 5.26 22.02 7.48
CA VAL A 136 4.43 22.29 6.29
C VAL A 136 3.06 21.63 6.41
N THR A 137 2.15 21.94 5.50
CA THR A 137 0.83 21.29 5.46
C THR A 137 0.90 19.90 4.83
N PRO A 138 0.06 18.93 5.25
CA PRO A 138 -0.02 17.62 4.61
C PRO A 138 -0.35 17.69 3.11
N ALA A 139 -1.10 18.72 2.68
CA ALA A 139 -1.41 18.97 1.28
C ALA A 139 -0.16 19.34 0.45
N ALA A 140 0.78 20.09 1.03
CA ALA A 140 2.06 20.41 0.38
C ALA A 140 2.91 19.14 0.18
N VAL A 141 2.99 18.28 1.20
CA VAL A 141 3.70 16.99 1.11
C VAL A 141 3.07 16.08 0.06
N ARG A 142 1.74 16.08 -0.03
CA ARG A 142 1.00 15.35 -1.09
C ARG A 142 1.35 15.85 -2.49
N LYS A 143 1.57 17.15 -2.68
CA LYS A 143 2.05 17.70 -3.97
C LYS A 143 3.47 17.21 -4.30
N TRP A 144 4.35 17.10 -3.31
CA TRP A 144 5.71 16.59 -3.51
C TRP A 144 5.72 15.11 -3.88
N GLN A 145 4.83 14.32 -3.26
CA GLN A 145 4.59 12.92 -3.64
C GLN A 145 4.19 12.80 -5.13
N ILE A 146 3.21 13.58 -5.56
CA ILE A 146 2.72 13.54 -6.94
C ILE A 146 3.83 13.93 -7.92
N ALA A 147 4.62 14.95 -7.59
CA ALA A 147 5.76 15.37 -8.39
C ALA A 147 6.84 14.27 -8.47
N ALA A 148 7.13 13.59 -7.35
CA ALA A 148 8.07 12.47 -7.32
C ALA A 148 7.58 11.28 -8.18
N GLN A 149 6.30 10.93 -8.08
CA GLN A 149 5.70 9.87 -8.90
C GLN A 149 5.72 10.20 -10.39
N ALA A 150 5.42 11.45 -10.76
CA ALA A 150 5.50 11.90 -12.15
C ALA A 150 6.93 11.83 -12.70
N ALA A 151 7.92 12.28 -11.91
CA ALA A 151 9.32 12.22 -12.30
C ALA A 151 9.82 10.77 -12.46
N LEU A 152 9.46 9.87 -11.54
CA LEU A 152 9.78 8.44 -11.64
C LEU A 152 9.10 7.80 -12.87
N LYS A 153 7.83 8.12 -13.13
CA LYS A 153 7.11 7.62 -14.31
C LYS A 153 7.78 8.03 -15.62
N ASN A 154 8.28 9.26 -15.72
CA ASN A 154 9.01 9.72 -16.91
C ASN A 154 10.36 9.02 -17.09
N GLN A 155 11.01 8.59 -16.00
CA GLN A 155 12.29 7.89 -16.05
C GLN A 155 12.16 6.44 -16.54
N PHE A 156 11.03 5.79 -16.29
CA PHE A 156 10.79 4.39 -16.63
C PHE A 156 9.76 4.18 -17.76
N GLY A 157 9.06 5.24 -18.19
CA GLY A 157 8.04 5.21 -19.25
C GLY A 157 8.53 5.68 -20.62
N GLY A 158 9.85 5.75 -20.83
CA GLY A 158 10.50 6.31 -22.03
C GLY A 158 10.74 5.33 -23.18
N ASP A 159 10.56 4.02 -23.00
CA ASP A 159 10.69 3.05 -24.09
C ASP A 159 9.29 2.69 -24.63
N ARG A 160 8.94 3.33 -25.74
CA ARG A 160 8.00 2.79 -26.73
C ARG A 160 8.80 2.06 -27.80
#